data_AF-A0A166RMY1-F1
#
_entry.id   AF-A0A166RMY1-F1
#
_cell.length_a   1.000
_cell.length_b   1.000
_cell.length_c   1.000
_cell.angle_alpha   90.00
_cell.angle_beta   90.00
_cell.angle_gamma   90.00
#
_symmetry.space_group_name_H-M   'P 1'
#
loop_
_entity.id
_entity.type
_entity.pdbx_description
1 polymer ?
#
loop_
_entity_poly.entity_id
_entity_poly.type
_entity_poly.pdbx_seq_one_letter_code
_entity_poly.pdbx_strand_id
1 'polypeptide(L)'
;MGSQVDDTRELVVLPFRSQWPVNPSWEIAKSLPSHLPAPSASSASSSASPDKQEQNENGDDNDNDGDDFVNGRRGRSTTTAKTEVNSVVLPPVRILVHPEPLRVCYKYVHDVVPSFYDGYDNGREVDIVLHMGMSGPRPFYQLERRAHGRGYKIPDVDGQTPDYDDDDDEGGGGEDGSLPDTLVSGLDIEDVHRRWTALCSKDMDLRISDNAGRFLCDWIYWCSLAHLVKAHRPRKVCFFHVPASASESALAQGRELALNLIRAIAESETEASAERAGKRDGGDAEAEAGRPPGVAFKNGQ
;
A
#
# COMPACT_ATOMS: atom_id res chain seq x y z
N MET A 1 -26.95 -26.76 5.07
CA MET A 1 -27.14 -25.30 4.91
C MET A 1 -25.76 -24.73 4.66
N GLY A 2 -25.55 -24.14 3.48
CA GLY A 2 -24.21 -23.72 3.03
C GLY A 2 -23.63 -22.63 3.92
N SER A 3 -22.37 -22.80 4.34
CA SER A 3 -21.60 -21.73 4.96
C SER A 3 -21.28 -20.69 3.90
N GLN A 4 -22.01 -19.59 3.93
CA GLN A 4 -21.72 -18.42 3.11
C GLN A 4 -20.48 -17.77 3.72
N VAL A 5 -19.34 -17.88 3.02
CA VAL A 5 -18.10 -17.20 3.39
C VAL A 5 -18.33 -15.71 3.16
N ASP A 6 -18.27 -14.92 4.23
CA ASP A 6 -18.40 -13.46 4.22
C ASP A 6 -17.10 -12.89 3.61
N ASP A 7 -17.09 -12.67 2.30
CA ASP A 7 -15.93 -12.15 1.52
C ASP A 7 -15.66 -10.64 1.74
N THR A 8 -16.10 -10.09 2.87
CA THR A 8 -15.85 -8.69 3.22
C THR A 8 -14.40 -8.51 3.66
N ARG A 9 -13.66 -7.61 3.01
CA ARG A 9 -12.25 -7.35 3.37
C ARG A 9 -12.12 -6.25 4.40
N GLU A 10 -11.34 -6.49 5.43
CA GLU A 10 -11.14 -5.59 6.56
C GLU A 10 -9.70 -5.05 6.58
N LEU A 11 -9.57 -3.71 6.56
CA LEU A 11 -8.30 -3.01 6.64
C LEU A 11 -8.21 -2.19 7.92
N VAL A 12 -7.16 -2.38 8.73
CA VAL A 12 -6.89 -1.54 9.91
C VAL A 12 -5.87 -0.43 9.62
N VAL A 13 -6.13 0.80 10.09
CA VAL A 13 -5.25 1.98 9.90
C VAL A 13 -4.77 2.59 11.24
N LEU A 14 -3.45 2.73 11.43
CA LEU A 14 -2.80 3.16 12.70
C LEU A 14 -1.81 4.33 12.53
N PRO A 15 -1.83 5.38 13.37
CA PRO A 15 -0.83 6.49 13.34
C PRO A 15 -0.09 6.76 14.67
N PHE A 16 0.90 7.67 14.67
CA PHE A 16 1.81 7.99 15.79
C PHE A 16 1.61 9.39 16.47
N ARG A 17 2.31 9.70 17.58
CA ARG A 17 2.01 10.81 18.55
C ARG A 17 2.96 12.06 18.64
N SER A 18 2.36 13.15 19.16
CA SER A 18 2.72 14.26 20.09
C SER A 18 3.81 15.34 19.94
N GLN A 19 4.86 15.24 19.10
CA GLN A 19 5.85 16.37 18.98
C GLN A 19 5.51 17.40 17.90
N TRP A 20 4.47 17.12 17.12
CA TRP A 20 3.78 18.08 16.26
C TRP A 20 2.39 18.25 16.87
N PRO A 21 1.89 19.48 17.09
CA PRO A 21 0.58 19.67 17.72
C PRO A 21 -0.53 18.93 16.96
N VAL A 22 -0.28 18.68 15.67
CA VAL A 22 -1.11 17.89 14.78
C VAL A 22 -0.21 16.88 14.06
N ASN A 23 -0.48 15.58 14.18
CA ASN A 23 0.19 14.56 13.38
C ASN A 23 -0.64 14.31 12.10
N PRO A 24 -0.12 14.64 10.91
CA PRO A 24 -0.88 14.49 9.66
C PRO A 24 -1.28 13.03 9.38
N SER A 25 -0.45 12.04 9.76
CA SER A 25 -0.82 10.62 9.59
C SER A 25 -2.08 10.26 10.37
N TRP A 26 -2.25 10.80 11.59
CA TRP A 26 -3.46 10.59 12.39
C TRP A 26 -4.66 11.34 11.82
N GLU A 27 -4.48 12.60 11.47
CA GLU A 27 -5.55 13.41 10.89
C GLU A 27 -6.10 12.82 9.58
N ILE A 28 -5.20 12.26 8.75
CA ILE A 28 -5.59 11.54 7.55
C ILE A 28 -6.36 10.27 7.93
N ALA A 29 -5.79 9.42 8.79
CA ALA A 29 -6.40 8.15 9.18
C ALA A 29 -7.80 8.33 9.79
N LYS A 30 -7.96 9.26 10.74
CA LYS A 30 -9.25 9.52 11.41
C LYS A 30 -10.32 10.07 10.47
N SER A 31 -9.92 10.64 9.33
CA SER A 31 -10.83 11.18 8.31
C SER A 31 -11.31 10.13 7.30
N LEU A 32 -10.76 8.91 7.35
CA LEU A 32 -11.16 7.83 6.44
C LEU A 32 -12.61 7.40 6.74
N PRO A 33 -13.41 7.13 5.70
CA PRO A 33 -14.74 6.56 5.85
C PRO A 33 -14.64 5.11 6.38
N SER A 34 -15.72 4.59 6.95
CA SER A 34 -15.77 3.19 7.42
C SER A 34 -15.77 2.15 6.31
N HIS A 35 -16.03 2.57 5.06
CA HIS A 35 -16.01 1.72 3.88
C HIS A 35 -15.36 2.45 2.71
N LEU A 36 -14.61 1.71 1.90
CA LEU A 36 -14.02 2.24 0.68
C LEU A 36 -15.15 2.68 -0.28
N PRO A 37 -15.23 3.96 -0.67
CA PRO A 37 -16.24 4.43 -1.61
C PRO A 37 -16.04 3.79 -2.99
N ALA A 38 -17.02 3.91 -3.87
CA ALA A 38 -16.83 3.57 -5.28
C ALA A 38 -15.77 4.51 -5.92
N PRO A 39 -15.07 4.09 -7.00
CA PRO A 39 -14.18 4.98 -7.73
C PRO A 39 -14.95 6.22 -8.20
N SER A 40 -14.48 7.41 -7.86
CA SER A 40 -15.09 8.65 -8.33
C SER A 40 -14.75 8.86 -9.81
N ALA A 41 -15.75 9.10 -10.66
CA ALA A 41 -15.53 9.37 -12.09
C ALA A 41 -14.78 10.69 -12.38
N SER A 42 -14.53 11.50 -11.34
CA SER A 42 -13.97 12.85 -11.44
C SER A 42 -12.45 12.90 -11.58
N SER A 43 -11.71 11.82 -11.33
CA SER A 43 -10.25 11.78 -11.56
C SER A 43 -9.87 11.54 -13.04
N ALA A 44 -10.83 11.22 -13.90
CA ALA A 44 -10.61 10.92 -15.31
C ALA A 44 -10.78 12.12 -16.26
N SER A 45 -11.18 13.31 -15.77
CA SER A 45 -11.62 14.41 -16.66
C SER A 45 -10.93 15.77 -16.49
N SER A 46 -9.88 15.92 -15.69
CA SER A 46 -9.12 17.19 -15.62
C SER A 46 -7.96 17.20 -16.62
N SER A 47 -8.27 17.06 -17.90
CA SER A 47 -7.38 17.46 -18.99
C SER A 47 -8.18 18.25 -20.02
N ALA A 48 -8.67 19.42 -19.62
CA ALA A 48 -9.15 20.44 -20.53
C ALA A 48 -8.32 21.70 -20.27
N SER A 49 -7.39 21.99 -21.19
CA SER A 49 -6.60 23.21 -21.21
C SER A 49 -7.52 24.44 -21.28
N PRO A 50 -7.21 25.55 -20.58
CA PRO A 50 -7.88 26.80 -20.84
C PRO A 50 -7.29 27.43 -22.11
N ASP A 51 -8.11 27.45 -23.14
CA ASP A 51 -8.00 28.31 -24.31
C ASP A 51 -8.51 29.73 -23.95
N LYS A 52 -8.03 30.74 -24.71
CA LYS A 52 -8.26 32.23 -24.66
C LYS A 52 -7.00 33.01 -24.26
N GLN A 53 -6.56 34.05 -24.96
CA GLN A 53 -7.25 34.94 -25.91
C GLN A 53 -6.20 35.72 -26.72
N GLU A 54 -6.33 35.72 -28.06
CA GLU A 54 -5.70 36.70 -28.96
C GLU A 54 -6.22 38.11 -28.65
N GLN A 55 -5.31 39.07 -28.54
CA GLN A 55 -5.58 40.49 -28.71
C GLN A 55 -4.92 40.92 -30.02
N ASN A 56 -5.75 41.34 -30.98
CA ASN A 56 -5.32 42.05 -32.19
C ASN A 56 -5.37 43.55 -31.91
N GLU A 57 -4.25 44.26 -32.08
CA GLU A 57 -4.24 45.64 -32.60
C GLU A 57 -3.01 45.87 -33.50
N ASN A 58 -3.25 46.67 -34.54
CA ASN A 58 -2.51 46.85 -35.79
C ASN A 58 -1.17 47.60 -35.69
N GLY A 59 -0.31 47.45 -36.72
CA GLY A 59 0.57 48.54 -37.18
C GLY A 59 1.86 48.13 -37.88
N ASP A 60 1.88 48.34 -39.19
CA ASP A 60 3.00 48.79 -40.05
C ASP A 60 4.08 47.81 -40.59
N ASP A 61 4.04 47.70 -41.92
CA ASP A 61 5.12 47.78 -42.93
C ASP A 61 6.45 47.02 -42.69
N ASN A 62 6.76 46.04 -43.55
CA ASN A 62 7.46 46.28 -44.83
C ASN A 62 8.14 44.99 -45.37
N ASP A 63 8.02 44.79 -46.68
CA ASP A 63 9.03 44.25 -47.63
C ASP A 63 9.72 42.86 -47.44
N ASN A 64 9.39 41.97 -48.40
CA ASN A 64 10.31 41.39 -49.40
C ASN A 64 10.61 39.87 -49.38
N ASP A 65 10.51 39.29 -50.59
CA ASP A 65 11.11 38.06 -51.18
C ASP A 65 11.03 36.75 -50.35
N GLY A 66 10.51 35.63 -50.84
CA GLY A 66 10.67 35.00 -52.15
C GLY A 66 10.87 33.49 -51.90
N ASP A 67 10.53 32.68 -52.90
CA ASP A 67 10.92 31.27 -53.11
C ASP A 67 10.06 30.14 -52.50
N ASP A 68 9.25 29.57 -53.39
CA ASP A 68 9.15 28.14 -53.75
C ASP A 68 9.58 27.10 -52.69
N PHE A 69 8.65 26.22 -52.30
CA PHE A 69 8.81 24.77 -52.52
C PHE A 69 7.51 23.99 -52.28
N VAL A 70 7.06 23.29 -53.32
CA VAL A 70 6.00 22.27 -53.29
C VAL A 70 6.56 20.96 -52.75
N ASN A 71 5.89 20.35 -51.75
CA ASN A 71 5.62 18.91 -51.79
C ASN A 71 4.61 18.45 -50.72
N GLY A 72 3.54 17.82 -51.17
CA GLY A 72 2.58 17.14 -50.31
C GLY A 72 3.12 15.81 -49.78
N ARG A 73 2.66 15.40 -48.60
CA ARG A 73 2.56 13.99 -48.24
C ARG A 73 1.44 13.72 -47.25
N ARG A 74 0.75 12.64 -47.59
CA ARG A 74 -0.54 12.14 -47.09
C ARG A 74 -0.48 11.73 -45.63
N GLY A 75 -1.65 11.85 -44.99
CA GLY A 75 -1.88 11.50 -43.60
C GLY A 75 -1.53 10.06 -43.24
N ARG A 76 -1.18 9.89 -41.96
CA ARG A 76 -1.23 8.62 -41.26
C ARG A 76 -1.98 8.85 -39.96
N SER A 77 -3.26 8.52 -39.99
CA SER A 77 -4.08 8.38 -38.79
C SER A 77 -3.48 7.24 -37.97
N THR A 78 -2.79 7.59 -36.89
CA THR A 78 -2.39 6.62 -35.86
C THR A 78 -3.57 6.48 -34.91
N THR A 79 -4.35 5.43 -35.10
CA THR A 79 -5.35 4.97 -34.15
C THR A 79 -4.61 4.60 -32.86
N THR A 80 -4.72 5.46 -31.84
CA THR A 80 -4.31 5.12 -30.48
C THR A 80 -5.27 4.09 -29.93
N ALA A 81 -4.79 2.85 -29.78
CA ALA A 81 -5.51 1.82 -29.05
C ALA A 81 -5.70 2.29 -27.61
N LYS A 82 -6.95 2.53 -27.22
CA LYS A 82 -7.32 2.70 -25.81
C LYS A 82 -7.11 1.34 -25.14
N THR A 83 -6.11 1.24 -24.28
CA THR A 83 -5.99 0.12 -23.34
C THR A 83 -7.24 0.13 -22.45
N GLU A 84 -8.11 -0.85 -22.64
CA GLU A 84 -9.24 -1.10 -21.74
C GLU A 84 -8.66 -1.43 -20.37
N VAL A 85 -8.96 -0.59 -19.38
CA VAL A 85 -8.63 -0.87 -17.99
C VAL A 85 -9.59 -1.98 -17.55
N ASN A 86 -9.10 -3.20 -17.41
CA ASN A 86 -9.83 -4.27 -16.75
C ASN A 86 -10.08 -3.83 -15.31
N SER A 87 -11.28 -3.29 -15.04
CA SER A 87 -11.70 -2.90 -13.70
C SER A 87 -11.92 -4.16 -12.88
N VAL A 88 -11.10 -4.37 -11.84
CA VAL A 88 -11.30 -5.45 -10.87
C VAL A 88 -12.60 -5.18 -10.12
N VAL A 89 -13.52 -6.15 -10.11
CA VAL A 89 -14.70 -6.07 -9.25
C VAL A 89 -14.25 -6.32 -7.83
N LEU A 90 -14.16 -5.25 -7.04
CA LEU A 90 -13.79 -5.34 -5.63
C LEU A 90 -14.96 -5.84 -4.78
N PRO A 91 -14.73 -6.75 -3.81
CA PRO A 91 -15.68 -6.95 -2.73
C PRO A 91 -15.78 -5.68 -1.88
N PRO A 92 -16.85 -5.52 -1.08
CA PRO A 92 -16.91 -4.45 -0.08
C PRO A 92 -15.65 -4.44 0.80
N VAL A 93 -14.99 -3.29 0.88
CA VAL A 93 -13.81 -3.09 1.73
C VAL A 93 -14.21 -2.22 2.92
N ARG A 94 -14.16 -2.80 4.11
CA ARG A 94 -14.39 -2.13 5.38
C ARG A 94 -13.07 -1.60 5.92
N ILE A 95 -13.09 -0.35 6.35
CA ILE A 95 -11.92 0.35 6.90
C ILE A 95 -12.15 0.54 8.40
N LEU A 96 -11.26 -0.03 9.19
CA LEU A 96 -11.24 0.03 10.65
C LEU A 96 -10.12 0.96 11.10
N VAL A 97 -10.46 2.19 11.49
CA VAL A 97 -9.46 3.12 12.02
C VAL A 97 -9.28 2.85 13.52
N HIS A 98 -8.04 2.73 13.99
CA HIS A 98 -7.78 2.58 15.43
C HIS A 98 -8.18 3.85 16.18
N PRO A 99 -8.87 3.73 17.34
CA PRO A 99 -9.55 4.85 17.99
C PRO A 99 -8.61 5.94 18.50
N GLU A 100 -7.33 5.64 18.71
CA GLU A 100 -6.34 6.60 19.22
C GLU A 100 -5.02 6.50 18.45
N PRO A 101 -4.21 7.58 18.40
CA PRO A 101 -2.85 7.47 17.88
C PRO A 101 -1.98 6.66 18.84
N LEU A 102 -1.21 5.74 18.29
CA LEU A 102 -0.23 4.96 19.01
C LEU A 102 0.86 5.86 19.60
N ARG A 103 1.26 5.52 20.82
CA ARG A 103 2.34 6.21 21.51
C ARG A 103 3.67 5.95 20.80
N VAL A 104 4.48 6.99 20.63
CA VAL A 104 5.82 6.90 20.05
C VAL A 104 6.77 6.31 21.09
N CYS A 105 6.62 5.02 21.38
CA CYS A 105 7.39 4.31 22.39
C CYS A 105 7.62 2.87 21.95
N TYR A 106 8.88 2.45 21.93
CA TYR A 106 9.27 1.15 21.37
C TYR A 106 8.65 -0.01 22.15
N LYS A 107 8.75 0.04 23.48
CA LYS A 107 8.16 -0.97 24.36
C LYS A 107 6.63 -1.04 24.19
N TYR A 108 5.95 0.10 24.22
CA TYR A 108 4.50 0.14 24.03
C TYR A 108 4.08 -0.47 22.69
N VAL A 109 4.77 -0.12 21.60
CA VAL A 109 4.48 -0.65 20.26
C VAL A 109 4.74 -2.16 20.20
N HIS A 110 5.86 -2.61 20.77
CA HIS A 110 6.19 -4.04 20.84
C HIS A 110 5.10 -4.85 21.54
N ASP A 111 4.59 -4.34 22.67
CA ASP A 111 3.63 -5.05 23.51
C ASP A 111 2.20 -5.01 22.91
N VAL A 112 1.82 -3.90 22.26
CA VAL A 112 0.43 -3.68 21.81
C VAL A 112 0.17 -4.19 20.39
N VAL A 113 1.10 -3.99 19.45
CA VAL A 113 0.87 -4.28 18.02
C VAL A 113 0.47 -5.72 17.72
N PRO A 114 1.08 -6.76 18.35
CA PRO A 114 0.64 -8.14 18.17
C PRO A 114 -0.87 -8.33 18.40
N SER A 115 -1.46 -7.65 19.39
CA SER A 115 -2.89 -7.79 19.72
C SER A 115 -3.83 -7.34 18.60
N PHE A 116 -3.36 -6.54 17.63
CA PHE A 116 -4.19 -6.12 16.50
C PHE A 116 -4.47 -7.24 15.50
N TYR A 117 -3.71 -8.34 15.56
CA TYR A 117 -3.89 -9.47 14.68
C TYR A 117 -4.75 -10.56 15.32
N ASP A 118 -4.97 -10.51 16.64
CA ASP A 118 -5.59 -11.55 17.45
C ASP A 118 -7.02 -11.16 17.88
N GLY A 119 -7.88 -10.86 16.90
CA GLY A 119 -9.32 -10.63 17.13
C GLY A 119 -9.73 -9.17 17.37
N TYR A 120 -9.17 -8.25 16.59
CA TYR A 120 -9.31 -6.80 16.76
C TYR A 120 -10.74 -6.25 16.77
N ASP A 121 -11.62 -6.70 15.85
CA ASP A 121 -13.04 -6.31 15.83
C ASP A 121 -13.92 -7.42 16.40
N ASN A 122 -14.18 -7.38 17.71
CA ASN A 122 -15.06 -8.35 18.39
C ASN A 122 -14.65 -9.82 18.12
N GLY A 123 -13.34 -10.09 18.01
CA GLY A 123 -12.82 -11.42 17.70
C GLY A 123 -12.68 -11.74 16.21
N ARG A 124 -13.04 -10.83 15.29
CA ARG A 124 -12.76 -10.98 13.86
C ARG A 124 -11.27 -10.71 13.57
N GLU A 125 -10.72 -11.53 12.69
CA GLU A 125 -9.37 -11.32 12.14
C GLU A 125 -9.39 -10.22 11.08
N VAL A 126 -8.29 -9.48 11.01
CA VAL A 126 -8.08 -8.41 10.02
C VAL A 126 -7.36 -9.00 8.82
N ASP A 127 -7.84 -8.71 7.60
CA ASP A 127 -7.22 -9.23 6.38
C ASP A 127 -5.91 -8.54 6.06
N ILE A 128 -5.86 -7.22 6.27
CA ILE A 128 -4.73 -6.36 5.89
C ILE A 128 -4.53 -5.26 6.94
N VAL A 129 -3.28 -4.95 7.29
CA VAL A 129 -2.95 -3.80 8.15
C VAL A 129 -2.20 -2.73 7.35
N LEU A 130 -2.62 -1.48 7.46
CA LEU A 130 -1.96 -0.31 6.89
C LEU A 130 -1.46 0.60 8.02
N HIS A 131 -0.17 0.56 8.30
CA HIS A 131 0.44 1.55 9.18
C HIS A 131 0.63 2.86 8.45
N MET A 132 0.40 3.98 9.15
CA MET A 132 0.62 5.32 8.62
C MET A 132 1.59 6.09 9.51
N GLY A 133 2.58 6.71 8.89
CA GLY A 133 3.60 7.48 9.60
C GLY A 133 3.90 8.78 8.89
N MET A 134 4.28 9.79 9.66
CA MET A 134 4.78 11.04 9.10
C MET A 134 6.26 10.88 8.75
N SER A 135 6.62 11.10 7.49
CA SER A 135 7.99 11.31 7.05
C SER A 135 8.33 12.81 7.08
N GLY A 136 9.61 13.16 6.96
CA GLY A 136 10.11 14.53 7.10
C GLY A 136 9.45 15.59 6.21
N PRO A 137 9.98 16.83 6.17
CA PRO A 137 9.27 17.97 5.58
C PRO A 137 9.09 17.92 4.05
N ARG A 138 9.62 16.90 3.37
CA ARG A 138 9.56 16.81 1.91
C ARG A 138 8.17 16.34 1.46
N PRO A 139 7.59 16.94 0.41
CA PRO A 139 6.21 16.67 0.00
C PRO A 139 6.10 15.43 -0.90
N PHE A 140 6.65 14.30 -0.46
CA PHE A 140 6.48 13.02 -1.15
C PHE A 140 5.78 12.00 -0.24
N TYR A 141 5.19 10.99 -0.86
CA TYR A 141 4.51 9.90 -0.19
C TYR A 141 5.21 8.58 -0.52
N GLN A 142 5.31 7.66 0.45
CA GLN A 142 6.07 6.43 0.25
C GLN A 142 5.37 5.19 0.77
N LEU A 143 5.52 4.08 0.06
CA LEU A 143 5.24 2.73 0.55
C LEU A 143 6.55 2.06 0.97
N GLU A 144 6.59 1.54 2.19
CA GLU A 144 7.76 0.80 2.67
C GLU A 144 7.64 -0.68 2.30
N ARG A 145 8.62 -1.17 1.55
CA ARG A 145 8.67 -2.56 1.10
C ARG A 145 9.18 -3.52 2.17
N ARG A 146 10.03 -3.02 3.08
CA ARG A 146 10.70 -3.83 4.09
C ARG A 146 10.84 -3.09 5.42
N ALA A 147 10.84 -3.84 6.51
CA ALA A 147 11.13 -3.37 7.86
C ALA A 147 12.41 -4.01 8.38
N HIS A 148 13.00 -3.42 9.41
CA HIS A 148 14.28 -3.89 9.94
C HIS A 148 14.23 -4.11 11.45
N GLY A 149 14.87 -5.16 11.94
CA GLY A 149 14.78 -5.53 13.36
C GLY A 149 15.81 -4.86 14.26
N ARG A 150 16.78 -4.14 13.69
CA ARG A 150 17.97 -3.64 14.40
C ARG A 150 18.42 -2.26 13.93
N GLY A 151 19.25 -1.61 14.74
CA GLY A 151 19.96 -0.37 14.38
C GLY A 151 19.20 0.89 14.78
N TYR A 152 18.45 0.83 15.87
CA TYR A 152 17.59 1.90 16.36
C TYR A 152 18.36 2.78 17.35
N LYS A 153 18.83 3.93 16.86
CA LYS A 153 19.70 4.84 17.65
C LYS A 153 18.97 6.06 18.20
N ILE A 154 17.73 6.28 17.77
CA ILE A 154 16.95 7.47 18.13
C ILE A 154 16.06 7.09 19.31
N PRO A 155 16.25 7.71 20.50
CA PRO A 155 15.40 7.45 21.65
C PRO A 155 13.95 7.84 21.40
N ASP A 156 13.03 7.09 21.98
CA ASP A 156 11.60 7.37 21.94
C ASP A 156 11.18 8.47 22.95
N VAL A 157 9.87 8.67 23.15
CA VAL A 157 9.37 9.70 24.09
C VAL A 157 9.67 9.41 25.56
N ASP A 158 10.10 8.19 25.90
CA ASP A 158 10.61 7.81 27.23
C ASP A 158 12.14 7.83 27.30
N GLY A 159 12.81 8.27 26.22
CA GLY A 159 14.25 8.28 26.13
C GLY A 159 14.85 6.88 25.97
N GLN A 160 14.08 5.89 25.49
CA GLN A 160 14.53 4.50 25.34
C GLN A 160 14.77 4.13 23.87
N THR A 161 15.64 3.16 23.62
CA THR A 161 15.82 2.46 22.34
C THR A 161 15.47 0.97 22.51
N PRO A 162 15.07 0.24 21.44
CA PRO A 162 14.85 -1.21 21.50
C PRO A 162 16.14 -1.97 21.82
N ASP A 163 17.26 -1.45 21.30
CA ASP A 163 18.60 -1.94 21.57
C ASP A 163 18.96 -1.42 22.98
N TYR A 164 18.60 -2.15 24.03
CA TYR A 164 18.93 -1.80 25.42
C TYR A 164 20.44 -1.96 25.64
N ASP A 165 21.05 -1.00 26.34
CA ASP A 165 22.36 -1.13 26.97
C ASP A 165 22.30 -2.27 28.00
N ASP A 166 22.86 -3.43 27.71
CA ASP A 166 23.56 -4.30 28.67
C ASP A 166 24.28 -5.44 27.91
N ASP A 167 25.39 -5.90 28.46
CA ASP A 167 26.43 -6.78 27.91
C ASP A 167 26.00 -8.22 27.49
N ASP A 168 24.77 -8.42 27.00
CA ASP A 168 24.33 -9.64 26.33
C ASP A 168 24.04 -9.34 24.86
N ASP A 169 24.69 -10.10 23.97
CA ASP A 169 24.78 -9.97 22.50
C ASP A 169 23.43 -10.24 21.76
N GLU A 170 22.29 -9.82 22.34
CA GLU A 170 20.91 -10.06 21.88
C GLU A 170 20.09 -8.77 21.68
N GLY A 171 20.74 -7.61 21.51
CA GLY A 171 20.07 -6.34 21.18
C GLY A 171 19.50 -6.30 19.76
N GLY A 172 18.21 -6.62 19.61
CA GLY A 172 17.44 -6.45 18.38
C GLY A 172 16.10 -7.19 18.42
N GLY A 173 15.08 -6.68 17.72
CA GLY A 173 13.70 -7.21 17.72
C GLY A 173 13.49 -8.65 17.18
N GLY A 174 14.56 -9.44 17.08
CA GLY A 174 14.54 -10.89 16.99
C GLY A 174 15.16 -11.45 18.28
N GLU A 175 14.34 -11.58 19.31
CA GLU A 175 14.66 -11.97 20.70
C GLU A 175 15.37 -13.34 20.89
N ASP A 176 15.78 -14.00 19.80
CA ASP A 176 16.48 -15.30 19.81
C ASP A 176 17.30 -15.56 18.52
N GLY A 177 17.47 -14.55 17.65
CA GLY A 177 18.09 -14.72 16.33
C GLY A 177 17.30 -15.59 15.33
N SER A 178 16.05 -15.97 15.62
CA SER A 178 15.22 -16.80 14.72
C SER A 178 14.69 -16.06 13.50
N LEU A 179 14.69 -14.72 13.53
CA LEU A 179 14.18 -13.87 12.46
C LEU A 179 15.31 -13.16 11.71
N PRO A 180 15.24 -13.06 10.37
CA PRO A 180 16.25 -12.36 9.57
C PRO A 180 16.18 -10.85 9.85
N ASP A 181 17.30 -10.13 9.92
CA ASP A 181 17.33 -8.69 10.26
C ASP A 181 16.41 -7.76 9.44
N THR A 182 15.93 -8.23 8.29
CA THR A 182 15.01 -7.51 7.42
C THR A 182 13.85 -8.41 7.04
N LEU A 183 12.63 -7.89 7.18
CA LEU A 183 11.40 -8.56 6.81
C LEU A 183 10.68 -7.78 5.72
N VAL A 184 9.99 -8.50 4.83
CA VAL A 184 9.22 -7.93 3.72
C VAL A 184 7.74 -8.25 3.87
N SER A 185 6.90 -7.35 3.35
CA SER A 185 5.47 -7.60 3.24
C SER A 185 5.17 -8.84 2.39
N GLY A 186 4.05 -9.49 2.69
CA GLY A 186 3.44 -10.50 1.83
C GLY A 186 2.56 -9.89 0.72
N LEU A 187 2.33 -8.57 0.73
CA LEU A 187 1.67 -7.84 -0.36
C LEU A 187 2.63 -7.61 -1.52
N ASP A 188 2.12 -7.59 -2.75
CA ASP A 188 2.91 -7.18 -3.92
C ASP A 188 3.02 -5.65 -3.97
N ILE A 189 4.01 -5.10 -3.25
CA ILE A 189 4.21 -3.65 -3.12
C ILE A 189 4.46 -2.95 -4.46
N GLU A 190 5.08 -3.64 -5.42
CA GLU A 190 5.35 -3.09 -6.76
C GLU A 190 4.05 -2.95 -7.55
N ASP A 191 3.21 -3.99 -7.54
CA ASP A 191 1.90 -3.94 -8.20
C ASP A 191 0.93 -2.97 -7.51
N VAL A 192 0.93 -2.93 -6.17
CA VAL A 192 0.17 -1.94 -5.40
C VAL A 192 0.61 -0.53 -5.75
N HIS A 193 1.91 -0.24 -5.80
CA HIS A 193 2.43 1.08 -6.17
C HIS A 193 2.05 1.47 -7.60
N ARG A 194 2.12 0.53 -8.55
CA ARG A 194 1.70 0.72 -9.94
C ARG A 194 0.22 1.12 -10.03
N ARG A 195 -0.67 0.39 -9.35
CA ARG A 195 -2.12 0.69 -9.32
C ARG A 195 -2.40 2.02 -8.62
N TRP A 196 -1.76 2.23 -7.47
CA TRP A 196 -1.91 3.46 -6.70
C TRP A 196 -1.51 4.69 -7.52
N THR A 197 -0.36 4.63 -8.21
CA THR A 197 0.10 5.68 -9.11
C THR A 197 -0.87 5.93 -10.25
N ALA A 198 -1.48 4.88 -10.81
CA ALA A 198 -2.48 5.01 -11.87
C ALA A 198 -3.80 5.66 -11.41
N LEU A 199 -4.12 5.57 -10.12
CA LEU A 199 -5.32 6.18 -9.52
C LEU A 199 -5.10 7.64 -9.10
N CYS A 200 -3.86 8.11 -9.09
CA CYS A 200 -3.47 9.41 -8.58
C CYS A 200 -3.05 10.38 -9.70
N SER A 201 -3.06 11.67 -9.40
CA SER A 201 -2.61 12.68 -10.35
C SER A 201 -1.10 12.55 -10.61
N LYS A 202 -0.67 12.83 -11.86
CA LYS A 202 0.71 12.62 -12.33
C LYS A 202 1.75 13.54 -11.69
N ASP A 203 1.31 14.62 -11.06
CA ASP A 203 2.15 15.56 -10.31
C ASP A 203 2.47 15.07 -8.89
N MET A 204 1.85 13.96 -8.45
CA MET A 204 2.13 13.37 -7.14
C MET A 204 3.43 12.58 -7.13
N ASP A 205 4.27 12.88 -6.14
CA ASP A 205 5.53 12.16 -5.92
C ASP A 205 5.29 10.94 -5.01
N LEU A 206 4.97 9.81 -5.64
CA LEU A 206 4.65 8.54 -4.99
C LEU A 206 5.80 7.55 -5.18
N ARG A 207 6.37 7.04 -4.10
CA ARG A 207 7.60 6.22 -4.15
C ARG A 207 7.45 4.89 -3.44
N ILE A 208 8.27 3.92 -3.83
CA ILE A 208 8.61 2.78 -2.99
C ILE A 208 9.90 3.12 -2.23
N SER A 209 9.93 2.78 -0.96
CA SER A 209 11.09 2.92 -0.08
C SER A 209 11.48 1.56 0.49
N ASP A 210 12.78 1.35 0.65
CA ASP A 210 13.36 0.18 1.30
C ASP A 210 13.82 0.49 2.73
N ASN A 211 13.50 1.67 3.27
CA ASN A 211 13.96 2.10 4.58
C ASN A 211 12.98 3.09 5.22
N ALA A 212 12.25 2.62 6.23
CA ALA A 212 11.29 3.40 6.99
C ALA A 212 11.93 4.30 8.08
N GLY A 213 13.25 4.44 8.11
CA GLY A 213 13.95 5.47 8.88
C GLY A 213 14.51 5.07 10.26
N ARG A 214 14.55 3.76 10.60
CA ARG A 214 15.12 3.24 11.88
C ARG A 214 14.64 4.00 13.12
N PHE A 215 13.35 4.29 13.15
CA PHE A 215 12.64 4.86 14.29
C PHE A 215 11.30 4.12 14.45
N LEU A 216 10.32 4.71 15.14
CA LEU A 216 9.05 4.05 15.43
C LEU A 216 8.28 3.58 14.18
N CYS A 217 8.39 4.28 13.05
CA CYS A 217 7.78 3.87 11.78
C CYS A 217 8.31 2.49 11.31
N ASP A 218 9.63 2.31 11.31
CA ASP A 218 10.27 1.03 10.96
C ASP A 218 9.96 -0.04 12.02
N TRP A 219 9.94 0.35 13.29
CA TRP A 219 9.70 -0.57 14.42
C TRP A 219 8.29 -1.16 14.44
N ILE A 220 7.23 -0.37 14.26
CA ILE A 220 5.86 -0.93 14.22
C ILE A 220 5.67 -1.87 13.04
N TYR A 221 6.28 -1.52 11.90
CA TYR A 221 6.23 -2.35 10.71
C TYR A 221 6.95 -3.67 10.96
N TRP A 222 8.12 -3.60 11.60
CA TRP A 222 8.88 -4.76 12.04
C TRP A 222 8.08 -5.63 13.02
N CYS A 223 7.52 -5.07 14.12
CA CYS A 223 6.73 -5.82 15.10
C CYS A 223 5.56 -6.56 14.45
N SER A 224 4.87 -5.90 13.52
CA SER A 224 3.79 -6.52 12.73
C SER A 224 4.26 -7.69 11.89
N LEU A 225 5.33 -7.49 11.10
CA LEU A 225 5.89 -8.54 10.25
C LEU A 225 6.43 -9.71 11.07
N ALA A 226 7.17 -9.42 12.15
CA ALA A 226 7.74 -10.41 13.05
C ALA A 226 6.66 -11.25 13.71
N HIS A 227 5.59 -10.63 14.22
CA HIS A 227 4.45 -11.35 14.76
C HIS A 227 3.82 -12.29 13.73
N LEU A 228 3.54 -11.80 12.52
CA LEU A 228 2.94 -12.62 11.46
C LEU A 228 3.85 -13.77 11.00
N VAL A 229 5.17 -13.58 10.96
CA VAL A 229 6.12 -14.66 10.70
C VAL A 229 6.06 -15.73 11.79
N LYS A 230 6.15 -15.33 13.07
CA LYS A 230 6.11 -16.24 14.23
C LYS A 230 4.78 -17.00 14.29
N ALA A 231 3.68 -16.36 13.91
CA ALA A 231 2.34 -16.98 13.86
C ALA A 231 2.08 -17.81 12.59
N HIS A 232 3.03 -17.90 11.66
CA HIS A 232 2.85 -18.53 10.34
C HIS A 232 1.65 -17.99 9.54
N ARG A 233 1.37 -16.69 9.68
CA ARG A 233 0.25 -16.00 9.02
C ARG A 233 0.73 -15.22 7.80
N PRO A 234 -0.14 -14.95 6.81
CA PRO A 234 0.18 -14.08 5.70
C PRO A 234 0.62 -12.69 6.19
N ARG A 235 1.78 -12.23 5.73
CA ARG A 235 2.39 -10.96 6.13
C ARG A 235 1.74 -9.75 5.45
N LYS A 236 0.41 -9.69 5.43
CA LYS A 236 -0.37 -8.67 4.70
C LYS A 236 -0.40 -7.35 5.47
N VAL A 237 0.75 -6.70 5.51
CA VAL A 237 0.94 -5.41 6.18
C VAL A 237 1.71 -4.46 5.26
N CYS A 238 1.30 -3.20 5.21
CA CYS A 238 1.96 -2.14 4.47
C CYS A 238 2.24 -0.95 5.41
N PHE A 239 3.25 -0.15 5.08
CA PHE A 239 3.49 1.12 5.75
C PHE A 239 3.44 2.26 4.75
N PHE A 240 2.67 3.30 5.08
CA PHE A 240 2.45 4.48 4.25
C PHE A 240 2.99 5.73 4.94
N HIS A 241 4.07 6.28 4.38
CA HIS A 241 4.64 7.55 4.80
C HIS A 241 3.95 8.74 4.14
N VAL A 242 3.52 9.71 4.94
CA VAL A 242 2.94 10.98 4.51
C VAL A 242 3.86 12.17 4.88
N PRO A 243 3.83 13.30 4.16
CA PRO A 243 4.58 14.49 4.53
C PRO A 243 4.19 15.07 5.89
N ALA A 244 5.08 15.86 6.50
CA ALA A 244 4.83 16.56 7.77
C ALA A 244 3.84 17.73 7.70
N SER A 245 3.39 18.14 6.51
CA SER A 245 2.42 19.24 6.38
C SER A 245 1.04 18.82 6.90
N ALA A 246 0.47 19.64 7.78
CA ALA A 246 -0.87 19.46 8.34
C ALA A 246 -1.86 20.57 7.90
N SER A 247 -1.60 21.25 6.77
CA SER A 247 -2.57 22.16 6.18
C SER A 247 -3.83 21.41 5.74
N GLU A 248 -4.99 22.06 5.74
CA GLU A 248 -6.25 21.43 5.30
C GLU A 248 -6.13 20.81 3.90
N SER A 249 -5.45 21.49 2.98
CA SER A 249 -5.16 20.98 1.64
C SER A 249 -4.28 19.73 1.65
N ALA A 250 -3.22 19.71 2.48
CA ALA A 250 -2.33 18.55 2.59
C ALA A 250 -3.04 17.36 3.23
N LEU A 251 -3.91 17.59 4.22
CA LEU A 251 -4.72 16.55 4.85
C LEU A 251 -5.76 15.98 3.88
N ALA A 252 -6.44 16.85 3.11
CA ALA A 252 -7.39 16.41 2.09
C ALA A 252 -6.71 15.58 1.00
N GLN A 253 -5.55 16.03 0.51
CA GLN A 253 -4.75 15.28 -0.46
C GLN A 253 -4.26 13.95 0.12
N GLY A 254 -3.73 13.96 1.34
CA GLY A 254 -3.28 12.75 2.02
C GLY A 254 -4.40 11.73 2.22
N ARG A 255 -5.62 12.18 2.52
CA ARG A 255 -6.83 11.35 2.60
C ARG A 255 -7.20 10.73 1.26
N GLU A 256 -7.18 11.51 0.18
CA GLU A 256 -7.45 11.01 -1.17
C GLU A 256 -6.41 9.95 -1.58
N LEU A 257 -5.12 10.25 -1.36
CA LEU A 257 -4.04 9.32 -1.66
C LEU A 257 -4.11 8.05 -0.82
N ALA A 258 -4.49 8.15 0.46
CA ALA A 258 -4.73 6.99 1.32
C ALA A 258 -5.89 6.14 0.78
N LEU A 259 -7.02 6.73 0.39
CA LEU A 259 -8.15 5.99 -0.18
C LEU A 259 -7.77 5.28 -1.49
N ASN A 260 -7.00 5.93 -2.35
CA ASN A 260 -6.49 5.33 -3.59
C ASN A 260 -5.51 4.20 -3.30
N LEU A 261 -4.67 4.33 -2.27
CA LEU A 261 -3.77 3.27 -1.82
C LEU A 261 -4.55 2.06 -1.30
N ILE A 262 -5.56 2.28 -0.46
CA ILE A 262 -6.43 1.22 0.06
C ILE A 262 -7.11 0.47 -1.09
N ARG A 263 -7.58 1.21 -2.10
CA ARG A 263 -8.13 0.61 -3.32
C ARG A 263 -7.09 -0.25 -4.04
N ALA A 264 -5.91 0.29 -4.30
CA ALA A 264 -4.84 -0.43 -4.98
C ALA A 264 -4.43 -1.73 -4.26
N ILE A 265 -4.33 -1.67 -2.93
CA ILE A 265 -4.09 -2.85 -2.08
C ILE A 265 -5.21 -3.87 -2.24
N ALA A 266 -6.47 -3.43 -2.14
CA ALA A 266 -7.62 -4.33 -2.28
C ALA A 266 -7.69 -4.98 -3.67
N GLU A 267 -7.40 -4.24 -4.73
CA GLU A 267 -7.39 -4.76 -6.10
C GLU A 267 -6.29 -5.80 -6.29
N SER A 268 -5.06 -5.46 -5.89
CA SER A 268 -3.90 -6.36 -5.97
C SER A 268 -4.16 -7.67 -5.23
N GLU A 269 -4.66 -7.59 -4.00
CA GLU A 269 -4.95 -8.77 -3.20
C GLU A 269 -6.15 -9.56 -3.73
N THR A 270 -7.10 -8.94 -4.44
CA THR A 270 -8.28 -9.62 -4.99
C THR A 270 -7.86 -10.52 -6.14
N GLU A 271 -7.08 -9.98 -7.07
CA GLU A 271 -6.55 -10.75 -8.19
C GLU A 271 -5.59 -11.84 -7.71
N ALA A 272 -4.64 -11.52 -6.82
CA ALA A 272 -3.73 -12.52 -6.27
C ALA A 272 -4.47 -13.68 -5.56
N SER A 273 -5.60 -13.39 -4.91
CA SER A 273 -6.42 -14.43 -4.26
C SER A 273 -7.20 -15.28 -5.27
N ALA A 274 -7.72 -14.68 -6.34
CA ALA A 274 -8.38 -15.40 -7.43
C ALA A 274 -7.40 -16.32 -8.17
N GLU A 275 -6.18 -15.87 -8.46
CA GLU A 275 -5.12 -16.68 -9.06
C GLU A 275 -4.72 -17.88 -8.17
N ARG A 276 -4.62 -17.65 -6.85
CA ARG A 276 -4.35 -18.71 -5.87
C ARG A 276 -5.50 -19.71 -5.76
N ALA A 277 -6.75 -19.30 -5.96
CA ALA A 277 -7.89 -20.21 -6.03
C ALA A 277 -7.86 -21.06 -7.32
N GLY A 278 -7.68 -20.42 -8.49
CA GLY A 278 -7.63 -21.13 -9.78
C GLY A 278 -6.47 -22.14 -9.91
N LYS A 279 -5.31 -21.87 -9.30
CA LYS A 279 -4.20 -22.83 -9.25
C LYS A 279 -4.48 -24.05 -8.38
N ARG A 280 -5.30 -23.93 -7.32
CA ARG A 280 -5.69 -25.05 -6.47
C ARG A 280 -6.64 -25.99 -7.20
N ASP A 281 -7.65 -25.43 -7.86
CA ASP A 281 -8.62 -26.22 -8.63
C ASP A 281 -7.99 -26.92 -9.85
N GLY A 282 -6.95 -26.33 -10.46
CA GLY A 282 -6.23 -26.94 -11.58
C GLY A 282 -5.21 -28.03 -11.18
N GLY A 283 -4.66 -27.98 -9.96
CA GLY A 283 -3.67 -28.95 -9.47
C GLY A 283 -4.28 -30.31 -9.08
N ASP A 284 -5.53 -30.32 -8.62
CA ASP A 284 -6.23 -31.56 -8.28
C ASP A 284 -6.66 -32.36 -9.52
N ALA A 285 -6.84 -31.70 -10.67
CA ALA A 285 -7.17 -32.37 -11.94
C ALA A 285 -5.97 -33.14 -12.55
N GLU A 286 -4.73 -32.69 -12.33
CA GLU A 286 -3.53 -33.41 -12.81
C GLU A 286 -3.15 -34.57 -11.88
N ALA A 287 -3.52 -34.52 -10.59
CA ALA A 287 -3.26 -35.60 -9.63
C ALA A 287 -4.12 -36.86 -9.88
N GLU A 288 -5.30 -36.72 -10.49
CA GLU A 288 -6.18 -37.87 -10.81
C GLU A 288 -5.78 -38.63 -12.08
N ALA A 289 -4.99 -38.03 -12.98
CA ALA A 289 -4.55 -38.66 -14.23
C ALA A 289 -3.32 -39.58 -14.07
N GLY A 290 -2.70 -39.61 -12.88
CA GLY A 290 -1.45 -40.33 -12.61
C GLY A 290 -1.60 -41.71 -11.96
N ARG A 291 -2.82 -42.22 -11.74
CA ARG A 291 -2.99 -43.52 -11.05
C ARG A 291 -2.69 -44.68 -12.00
N PRO A 292 -1.61 -45.47 -11.79
CA PRO A 292 -1.37 -46.65 -12.63
C PRO A 292 -2.46 -47.70 -12.40
N PRO A 293 -2.88 -48.45 -13.44
CA PRO A 293 -3.88 -49.50 -13.31
C PRO A 293 -3.39 -50.57 -12.32
N GLY A 294 -4.26 -50.90 -11.37
CA GLY A 294 -3.97 -51.80 -10.25
C GLY A 294 -3.45 -53.17 -10.69
N VAL A 295 -2.35 -53.58 -10.08
CA VAL A 295 -1.82 -54.94 -10.19
C VAL A 295 -2.76 -55.89 -9.46
N ALA A 296 -3.45 -56.74 -10.21
CA ALA A 296 -4.29 -57.80 -9.67
C ALA A 296 -3.41 -58.87 -8.98
N PHE A 297 -3.50 -58.94 -7.65
CA PHE A 297 -3.00 -60.09 -6.89
C PHE A 297 -3.88 -61.31 -7.18
N LYS A 298 -3.32 -62.29 -7.91
CA LYS A 298 -3.87 -63.64 -8.00
C LYS A 298 -3.46 -64.41 -6.76
N ASN A 299 -4.43 -64.73 -5.90
CA ASN A 299 -4.29 -65.80 -4.91
C ASN A 299 -4.27 -67.15 -5.65
N GLY A 300 -3.27 -67.98 -5.34
CA GLY A 300 -3.15 -69.33 -5.87
C GLY A 300 -2.49 -70.26 -4.86
N GLN A 301 -3.36 -71.08 -4.24
CA GLN A 301 -3.18 -72.40 -3.63
C GLN A 301 -2.19 -72.60 -2.48
#